data_AF-A0A258KT21-F1
#
_entry.id   AF-A0A258KT21-F1
#
_cell.length_a   1.000
_cell.length_b   1.000
_cell.length_c   1.000
_cell.angle_alpha   90.00
_cell.angle_beta   90.00
_cell.angle_gamma   90.00
#
_symmetry.space_group_name_H-M   'P 1'
#
loop_
_entity.id
_entity.type
_entity.pdbx_description
1 polymer ?
#
loop_
_entity_poly.entity_id
_entity_poly.type
_entity_poly.pdbx_seq_one_letter_code
_entity_poly.pdbx_strand_id
1 'polypeptide(L)'
;MGIIDWYIIKKYLGTFAFTLTIFTVIIVIFDVSEKLDDFLRHQAPMKEIIFSYYVGFIPFYLNFLSPLINFIAVIFFTAKMADQTEIVPILSSGVSFKRFLWPYLISSTVIFLVTLIFNLFIIPETNRLKIDFENVYVN
;
A
#
# COMPACT_ATOMS: atom_id res chain seq x y z
N MET A 1 -2.74 -24.92 7.65
CA MET A 1 -3.21 -24.15 6.49
C MET A 1 -3.51 -25.11 5.36
N GLY A 2 -4.69 -24.97 4.75
CA GLY A 2 -5.08 -25.70 3.55
C GLY A 2 -4.77 -24.91 2.28
N ILE A 3 -4.99 -25.55 1.13
CA ILE A 3 -4.78 -24.95 -0.21
C ILE A 3 -5.66 -23.70 -0.40
N ILE A 4 -6.89 -23.73 0.12
CA ILE A 4 -7.85 -22.62 0.08
C ILE A 4 -7.33 -21.41 0.89
N ASP A 5 -6.70 -21.64 2.04
CA ASP A 5 -6.17 -20.55 2.86
C ASP A 5 -5.09 -19.79 2.10
N TRP A 6 -4.15 -20.53 1.49
CA TRP A 6 -3.06 -19.93 0.71
C TRP A 6 -3.58 -19.20 -0.54
N TYR A 7 -4.61 -19.76 -1.17
CA TYR A 7 -5.28 -19.12 -2.30
C TYR A 7 -5.89 -17.76 -1.91
N ILE A 8 -6.63 -17.72 -0.80
CA ILE A 8 -7.23 -16.50 -0.27
C ILE A 8 -6.16 -15.47 0.10
N ILE A 9 -5.12 -15.89 0.84
CA ILE A 9 -4.01 -15.01 1.24
C ILE A 9 -3.33 -14.40 0.01
N LYS A 10 -3.00 -15.23 -1.00
CA LYS A 10 -2.35 -14.75 -2.22
C LYS A 10 -3.23 -13.79 -3.02
N LYS A 11 -4.53 -14.09 -3.15
CA LYS A 11 -5.48 -13.18 -3.80
C LYS A 11 -5.55 -11.85 -3.05
N TYR A 12 -5.72 -11.88 -1.73
CA TYR A 12 -5.89 -10.67 -0.94
C TYR A 12 -4.62 -9.80 -0.91
N LEU A 13 -3.46 -10.37 -0.57
CA LEU A 13 -2.19 -9.64 -0.58
C LEU A 13 -1.83 -9.14 -1.98
N GLY A 14 -2.14 -9.93 -3.02
CA GLY A 14 -1.97 -9.52 -4.41
C GLY A 14 -2.84 -8.32 -4.78
N THR A 15 -4.14 -8.35 -4.41
CA THR A 15 -5.05 -7.21 -4.62
C THR A 15 -4.62 -5.98 -3.81
N PHE A 16 -4.16 -6.17 -2.58
CA PHE A 16 -3.64 -5.08 -1.76
C PHE A 16 -2.42 -4.43 -2.40
N ALA A 17 -1.39 -5.21 -2.73
CA ALA A 17 -0.17 -4.70 -3.36
C ALA A 17 -0.48 -4.03 -4.71
N PHE A 18 -1.34 -4.63 -5.53
CA PHE A 18 -1.74 -4.07 -6.81
C PHE A 18 -2.44 -2.71 -6.67
N THR A 19 -3.43 -2.62 -5.78
CA THR A 19 -4.13 -1.37 -5.49
C THR A 19 -3.15 -0.33 -4.94
N LEU A 20 -2.27 -0.74 -4.03
CA LEU A 20 -1.23 0.12 -3.46
C LEU A 20 -0.32 0.72 -4.53
N THR A 21 0.16 -0.09 -5.48
CA THR A 21 0.99 0.38 -6.58
C THR A 21 0.26 1.38 -7.48
N ILE A 22 -1.01 1.11 -7.83
CA ILE A 22 -1.80 2.04 -8.65
C ILE A 22 -1.93 3.40 -7.97
N PHE A 23 -2.34 3.41 -6.70
CA PHE A 23 -2.48 4.65 -5.95
C PHE A 23 -1.15 5.40 -5.81
N THR A 24 -0.05 4.67 -5.61
CA THR A 24 1.30 5.26 -5.58
C THR A 24 1.63 6.00 -6.87
N VAL A 25 1.41 5.35 -8.02
CA VAL A 25 1.68 5.95 -9.33
C VAL A 25 0.82 7.19 -9.54
N ILE A 26 -0.47 7.13 -9.19
CA ILE A 26 -1.37 8.27 -9.30
C ILE A 26 -0.84 9.46 -8.50
N ILE A 27 -0.50 9.26 -7.22
CA ILE A 27 -0.05 10.34 -6.34
C ILE A 27 1.27 10.94 -6.82
N VAL A 28 2.21 10.10 -7.27
CA VAL A 28 3.48 10.59 -7.84
C VAL A 28 3.23 11.44 -9.08
N ILE A 29 2.34 11.01 -9.98
CA ILE A 29 2.00 11.80 -11.17
C ILE A 29 1.39 13.15 -10.79
N PHE A 30 0.46 13.17 -9.84
CA PHE A 30 -0.15 14.41 -9.36
C PHE A 30 0.90 15.35 -8.74
N ASP A 31 1.75 14.83 -7.87
CA ASP A 31 2.80 15.61 -7.21
C ASP A 31 3.82 16.18 -8.19
N VAL A 32 4.27 15.37 -9.15
CA VAL A 32 5.15 15.83 -10.24
C VAL A 32 4.45 16.93 -11.04
N SER A 33 3.17 16.76 -11.38
CA SER A 33 2.43 17.74 -12.19
C SER A 33 2.23 19.07 -11.46
N GLU A 34 2.04 19.04 -10.13
CA GLU A 34 1.89 20.26 -9.33
C GLU A 34 3.21 21.01 -9.16
N LYS A 35 4.32 20.29 -8.99
CA LYS A 35 5.64 20.87 -8.67
C LYS A 35 6.56 21.01 -9.87
N LEU A 36 6.12 20.64 -11.06
CA LEU A 36 6.94 20.64 -12.27
C LEU A 36 7.55 22.02 -12.53
N ASP A 37 6.76 23.09 -12.40
CA ASP A 37 7.21 24.46 -12.62
C ASP A 37 8.23 24.92 -11.56
N ASP A 38 8.06 24.50 -10.31
CA ASP A 38 8.96 24.84 -9.21
C ASP A 38 10.29 24.09 -9.31
N PHE A 39 10.27 22.81 -9.70
CA PHE A 39 11.48 22.01 -9.93
C PHE A 39 12.31 22.55 -11.11
N LEU A 40 11.64 23.01 -12.17
CA LEU A 40 12.32 23.61 -13.32
C LEU A 40 12.94 24.98 -12.99
N ARG A 41 12.33 25.76 -12.08
CA ARG A 41 12.83 27.08 -11.67
C ARG A 41 14.05 27.02 -10.76
N HIS A 42 14.15 26.04 -9.87
CA HIS A 42 15.22 25.96 -8.88
C HIS A 42 16.47 25.18 -9.35
N GLN A 43 16.50 24.70 -10.61
CA GLN A 43 17.60 23.87 -11.15
C GLN A 43 18.00 22.69 -10.24
N ALA A 44 17.04 22.13 -9.51
CA ALA A 44 17.33 21.04 -8.59
C ALA A 44 17.82 19.81 -9.39
N PRO A 45 18.91 19.14 -8.98
CA PRO A 45 19.38 17.96 -9.68
C PRO A 45 18.29 16.88 -9.68
N MET A 46 17.95 16.35 -10.85
CA MET A 46 16.92 15.31 -11.01
C MET A 46 17.16 14.10 -10.09
N LYS A 47 18.43 13.84 -9.77
CA LYS A 47 18.86 12.78 -8.86
C LYS A 47 18.47 13.07 -7.40
N GLU A 48 18.53 14.31 -6.94
CA GLU A 48 18.13 14.68 -5.57
C GLU A 48 16.60 14.74 -5.42
N ILE A 49 15.87 15.15 -6.46
CA ILE A 49 14.40 15.06 -6.48
C ILE A 49 13.96 13.60 -6.33
N ILE A 50 14.55 12.68 -7.08
CA ILE A 50 14.16 11.26 -7.03
C ILE A 50 14.61 10.59 -5.71
N PHE A 51 15.86 10.79 -5.28
CA PHE A 51 16.44 10.05 -4.16
C PHE A 51 16.26 10.72 -2.78
N SER A 52 16.01 12.04 -2.71
CA SER A 52 15.80 12.75 -1.44
C SER A 52 14.33 13.07 -1.23
N TYR A 53 13.63 13.57 -2.25
CA TYR A 53 12.23 13.96 -2.12
C TYR A 53 11.27 12.76 -2.19
N TYR A 54 11.30 11.98 -3.29
CA TYR A 54 10.35 10.87 -3.48
C TYR A 54 10.56 9.69 -2.52
N VAL A 55 11.79 9.51 -2.02
CA VAL A 55 12.09 8.51 -0.98
C VAL A 55 11.43 8.85 0.36
N GLY A 56 11.25 10.14 0.69
CA GLY A 56 10.45 10.61 1.83
C GLY A 56 8.95 10.58 1.56
N PHE A 57 8.57 11.06 0.39
CA PHE A 57 7.17 11.26 0.02
C PHE A 57 6.41 9.94 -0.14
N ILE A 58 6.96 8.95 -0.85
CA ILE A 58 6.24 7.71 -1.17
C ILE A 58 5.88 6.92 0.10
N PRO A 59 6.81 6.60 1.03
CA PRO A 59 6.49 5.84 2.24
C PRO A 59 5.47 6.55 3.14
N PHE A 60 5.51 7.88 3.21
CA PHE A 60 4.55 8.67 3.98
C PHE A 60 3.13 8.52 3.43
N TYR A 61 2.92 8.77 2.13
CA TYR A 61 1.60 8.67 1.51
C TYR A 61 1.10 7.23 1.44
N LEU A 62 1.99 6.26 1.24
CA LEU A 62 1.67 4.83 1.34
C LEU A 62 1.12 4.48 2.72
N ASN A 63 1.74 4.98 3.78
CA ASN A 63 1.26 4.75 5.15
C ASN A 63 -0.09 5.40 5.40
N PHE A 64 -0.23 6.66 4.97
CA PHE A 64 -1.46 7.43 5.11
C PHE A 64 -2.66 6.75 4.41
N LEU A 65 -2.46 6.23 3.21
CA LEU A 65 -3.52 5.57 2.44
C LEU A 65 -3.66 4.08 2.71
N SER A 66 -2.70 3.46 3.41
CA SER A 66 -2.72 2.03 3.71
C SER A 66 -4.05 1.53 4.31
N PRO A 67 -4.70 2.23 5.28
CA PRO A 67 -5.99 1.78 5.83
C PRO A 67 -7.10 1.75 4.77
N LEU A 68 -7.17 2.78 3.92
CA LEU A 68 -8.15 2.87 2.84
C LEU A 68 -7.93 1.77 1.80
N ILE A 69 -6.68 1.59 1.37
CA ILE A 69 -6.30 0.58 0.37
C ILE A 69 -6.53 -0.83 0.90
N ASN A 70 -6.26 -1.08 2.18
CA ASN A 70 -6.57 -2.34 2.85
C ASN A 70 -8.07 -2.64 2.83
N PHE A 71 -8.92 -1.64 3.12
CA PHE A 71 -10.37 -1.76 3.07
C PHE A 71 -10.89 -2.05 1.65
N ILE A 72 -10.40 -1.32 0.65
CA ILE A 72 -10.78 -1.55 -0.76
C ILE A 72 -10.33 -2.94 -1.21
N ALA A 73 -9.11 -3.35 -0.89
CA ALA A 73 -8.56 -4.64 -1.29
C ALA A 73 -9.36 -5.82 -0.71
N VAL A 74 -9.73 -5.76 0.58
CA VAL A 74 -10.48 -6.84 1.21
C VAL A 74 -11.89 -6.96 0.64
N ILE A 75 -12.56 -5.82 0.39
CA ILE A 75 -13.89 -5.80 -0.24
C ILE A 75 -13.81 -6.33 -1.66
N PHE A 76 -12.89 -5.80 -2.47
CA PHE A 76 -12.81 -6.13 -3.89
C PHE A 76 -12.52 -7.61 -4.13
N PHE A 77 -11.53 -8.16 -3.43
CA PHE A 77 -11.20 -9.58 -3.63
C PHE A 77 -12.34 -10.48 -3.12
N THR A 78 -12.99 -10.13 -1.99
CA THR A 78 -14.13 -10.90 -1.46
C THR A 78 -15.33 -10.84 -2.40
N ALA A 79 -15.64 -9.65 -2.93
CA ALA A 79 -16.70 -9.47 -3.92
C ALA A 79 -16.42 -10.30 -5.18
N LYS A 80 -15.17 -10.32 -5.65
CA LYS A 80 -14.77 -11.14 -6.79
C LYS A 80 -14.92 -12.65 -6.54
N MET A 81 -14.60 -13.12 -5.32
CA MET A 81 -14.84 -14.52 -4.94
C MET A 81 -16.34 -14.84 -4.89
N ALA A 82 -17.17 -13.91 -4.40
CA ALA A 82 -18.61 -14.06 -4.37
C ALA A 82 -19.21 -14.12 -5.77
N ASP A 83 -18.77 -13.24 -6.67
CA ASP A 83 -19.18 -13.17 -8.08
C ASP A 83 -18.81 -14.45 -8.85
N GLN A 84 -17.61 -14.98 -8.60
CA GLN A 84 -17.18 -16.27 -9.16
C GLN A 84 -17.81 -17.47 -8.45
N THR A 85 -18.75 -17.26 -7.53
CA THR A 85 -19.41 -18.27 -6.71
C THR A 85 -18.46 -19.14 -5.89
N GLU A 86 -17.21 -18.73 -5.65
CA GLU A 86 -16.21 -19.52 -4.92
C GLU A 86 -16.59 -19.70 -3.43
N ILE A 87 -17.27 -18.71 -2.83
CA ILE A 87 -17.63 -18.72 -1.41
C ILE A 87 -18.67 -19.82 -1.11
N VAL A 88 -19.63 -20.05 -2.02
CA VAL A 88 -20.76 -20.95 -1.78
C VAL A 88 -20.30 -22.40 -1.61
N PRO A 89 -19.52 -23.02 -2.53
CA PRO A 89 -19.00 -24.37 -2.35
C PRO A 89 -18.09 -24.53 -1.13
N ILE A 90 -17.29 -23.51 -0.79
CA ILE A 90 -16.43 -23.55 0.40
C ILE A 90 -17.29 -23.72 1.66
N LEU A 91 -18.33 -22.90 1.83
CA LEU A 91 -19.20 -22.97 3.00
C LEU A 91 -20.12 -24.20 2.97
N SER A 92 -20.63 -24.59 1.80
CA SER A 92 -21.49 -25.78 1.63
C SER A 92 -20.73 -27.10 1.81
N SER A 93 -19.40 -27.11 1.68
CA SER A 93 -18.56 -28.30 1.95
C SER A 93 -18.36 -28.62 3.43
N GLY A 94 -19.01 -27.88 4.33
CA GLY A 94 -18.92 -28.05 5.78
C GLY A 94 -17.82 -27.23 6.45
N VAL A 95 -17.16 -26.32 5.72
CA VAL A 95 -16.20 -25.37 6.31
C VAL A 95 -16.97 -24.31 7.10
N SER A 96 -16.63 -24.17 8.39
CA SER A 96 -17.24 -23.13 9.22
C SER A 96 -16.84 -21.73 8.73
N PHE A 97 -17.77 -20.78 8.84
CA PHE A 97 -17.50 -19.38 8.49
C PHE A 97 -16.31 -18.80 9.26
N LYS A 98 -16.13 -19.18 10.54
CA LYS A 98 -14.96 -18.78 11.33
C LYS A 98 -13.63 -19.26 10.72
N ARG A 99 -13.59 -20.47 10.16
CA ARG A 99 -12.40 -21.01 9.48
C ARG A 99 -12.14 -20.30 8.15
N PHE A 100 -13.18 -19.91 7.44
CA PHE A 100 -13.07 -19.08 6.24
C PHE A 100 -12.44 -17.69 6.53
N LEU A 101 -12.67 -17.11 7.71
CA LEU A 101 -12.09 -15.82 8.12
C LEU A 101 -10.61 -15.89 8.56
N TRP A 102 -10.09 -17.07 8.91
CA TRP A 102 -8.69 -17.21 9.33
C TRP A 102 -7.66 -16.68 8.31
N PRO A 103 -7.74 -16.99 7.01
CA PRO A 103 -6.79 -16.44 6.03
C PRO A 103 -6.85 -14.91 5.90
N TYR A 104 -8.02 -14.30 6.17
CA TYR A 104 -8.16 -12.84 6.24
C TYR A 104 -7.37 -12.26 7.41
N LEU A 105 -7.49 -12.86 8.59
CA LEU A 105 -6.74 -12.44 9.79
C LEU A 105 -5.23 -12.60 9.63
N ILE A 106 -4.78 -13.70 9.01
CA ILE A 106 -3.35 -13.91 8.74
C ILE A 106 -2.83 -12.81 7.82
N SER A 107 -3.56 -12.53 6.73
CA SER A 107 -3.16 -11.51 5.76
C SER A 107 -3.16 -10.09 6.36
N SER A 108 -4.18 -9.74 7.14
CA SER A 108 -4.22 -8.43 7.82
C SER A 108 -3.12 -8.28 8.86
N THR A 109 -2.74 -9.37 9.54
CA THR A 109 -1.60 -9.39 10.46
C THR A 109 -0.28 -9.16 9.73
N VAL A 110 -0.09 -9.77 8.54
CA VAL A 110 1.08 -9.51 7.69
C VAL A 110 1.15 -8.05 7.29
N ILE A 111 0.03 -7.47 6.82
CA ILE A 111 -0.04 -6.05 6.46
C ILE A 111 0.27 -5.18 7.69
N PHE A 112 -0.31 -5.50 8.85
CA PHE A 112 -0.05 -4.79 10.10
C PHE A 112 1.45 -4.79 10.46
N LEU A 113 2.14 -5.93 10.41
CA LEU A 113 3.56 -6.02 10.72
C LEU A 113 4.41 -5.19 9.76
N VAL A 114 4.09 -5.22 8.45
CA VAL A 114 4.78 -4.39 7.47
C VAL A 114 4.55 -2.91 7.75
N THR A 115 3.30 -2.49 7.95
CA THR A 115 2.96 -1.10 8.26
C THR A 115 3.58 -0.62 9.59
N LEU A 116 3.72 -1.52 10.57
CA LEU A 116 4.38 -1.23 11.83
C LEU A 116 5.88 -0.95 11.63
N ILE A 117 6.57 -1.79 10.85
CA ILE A 117 8.00 -1.58 10.52
C ILE A 117 8.19 -0.25 9.79
N PHE A 118 7.30 0.06 8.83
CA PHE A 118 7.33 1.34 8.11
C PHE A 118 7.18 2.53 9.06
N ASN A 119 6.22 2.46 9.99
CA ASN A 119 5.99 3.53 10.97
C ASN A 119 7.15 3.72 11.94
N LEU A 120 7.76 2.64 12.41
CA LEU A 120 8.78 2.71 13.46
C LEU A 120 10.17 3.08 12.93
N PHE A 121 10.54 2.61 11.73
CA PHE A 121 11.91 2.71 11.25
C PHE A 121 12.07 3.50 9.96
N ILE A 122 11.13 3.36 9.02
CA ILE A 122 11.31 3.92 7.67
C ILE A 122 10.85 5.38 7.65
N ILE A 123 9.61 5.64 8.04
CA ILE A 123 8.99 6.98 7.94
C ILE A 123 9.74 8.06 8.73
N PRO A 124 10.19 7.84 9.97
CA PRO A 124 10.94 8.86 10.71
C PRO A 124 12.22 9.29 9.99
N GLU A 125 12.96 8.32 9.47
CA GLU A 125 14.25 8.55 8.80
C GLU A 125 14.06 9.16 7.42
N THR A 126 13.06 8.70 6.66
CA THR A 126 12.77 9.28 5.35
C THR A 126 12.15 10.67 5.45
N ASN A 127 11.40 10.97 6.53
CA ASN A 127 10.88 12.31 6.78
C ASN A 127 11.98 13.31 7.15
N ARG A 128 13.00 12.88 7.93
CA ARG A 128 14.16 13.73 8.21
C ARG A 128 14.87 14.15 6.92
N LEU A 129 15.14 13.18 6.03
CA LEU A 129 15.74 13.44 4.72
C LEU A 129 14.91 14.41 3.86
N LYS A 130 13.58 14.26 3.87
CA LYS A 130 12.67 15.17 3.16
C LYS A 130 12.72 16.59 3.71
N ILE A 131 12.67 16.75 5.04
CA ILE A 131 12.70 18.07 5.69
C ILE A 131 14.04 18.76 5.45
N ASP A 132 15.16 18.03 5.52
CA ASP A 132 16.49 18.57 5.23
C ASP A 132 16.60 19.04 3.78
N PHE A 133 16.00 18.31 2.82
CA PHE A 133 15.94 18.73 1.42
C PHE A 133 15.06 19.99 1.24
N GLU A 134 13.88 20.04 1.86
CA GLU A 134 12.98 21.20 1.78
C GLU A 134 13.63 22.47 2.38
N ASN A 135 14.41 22.35 3.46
CA ASN A 135 15.11 23.48 4.06
C ASN A 135 16.27 24.05 3.22
N VAL A 136 16.82 23.28 2.28
CA VAL A 136 17.95 23.70 1.45
C VAL A 136 17.49 24.26 0.10
N TYR A 137 16.39 23.74 -0.45
CA TYR A 137 15.99 24.01 -1.84
C TYR A 137 14.62 24.67 -2.01
N VAL A 138 13.80 24.75 -0.96
CA VAL A 138 12.41 25.25 -1.05
C VAL A 138 12.17 26.46 -0.13
N ASN A 139 12.94 26.62 0.95
CA ASN A 139 12.93 27.81 1.82
C ASN A 139 14.12 28.75 1.54
#